data_AF-A0A8C2KXZ6-F1
#
_entry.id   AF-A0A8C2KXZ6-F1
#
_cell.length_a   1.000
_cell.length_b   1.000
_cell.length_c   1.000
_cell.angle_alpha   90.00
_cell.angle_beta   90.00
_cell.angle_gamma   90.00
#
_symmetry.space_group_name_H-M   'P 1'
#
loop_
_entity.id
_entity.type
_entity.pdbx_description
1 polymer ?
#
loop_
_entity_poly.entity_id
_entity_poly.type
_entity_poly.pdbx_seq_one_letter_code
_entity_poly.pdbx_strand_id
1 'polypeptide(L)' 'MSSDYEILAEIGQGAYGKVYKARERRGQQRFIAVKRLNIPEEPESGIPQFVIREVALLRKIEHFNHPNIVK' A
#
# COMPACT_ATOMS: atom_id res chain seq x y z
N MET A 1 12.02 -3.29 -8.84
CA MET A 1 11.09 -3.66 -7.74
C MET A 1 11.88 -3.62 -6.44
N SER A 2 11.50 -2.75 -5.52
CA SER A 2 12.31 -2.40 -4.35
C SER A 2 12.72 -3.62 -3.52
N SER A 3 14.00 -3.65 -3.14
CA SER A 3 14.69 -4.70 -2.39
C SER A 3 14.38 -4.73 -0.89
N ASP A 4 13.38 -3.97 -0.44
CA ASP A 4 13.03 -3.85 0.98
C ASP A 4 11.91 -4.79 1.42
N TYR A 5 11.13 -5.35 0.49
CA TYR A 5 10.02 -6.26 0.81
C TYR A 5 10.06 -7.53 -0.04
N GLU A 6 9.70 -8.65 0.57
CA GLU A 6 9.54 -9.94 -0.07
C GLU A 6 8.05 -10.25 -0.17
N ILE A 7 7.50 -10.26 -1.38
CA ILE A 7 6.12 -10.66 -1.62
C ILE A 7 6.00 -12.17 -1.40
N LEU A 8 5.07 -12.59 -0.54
CA LEU A 8 4.90 -13.99 -0.16
C LEU A 8 3.68 -14.62 -0.84
N ALA A 9 2.52 -13.93 -0.79
CA ALA A 9 1.28 -14.44 -1.35
C ALA A 9 0.32 -13.30 -1.67
N GLU A 10 -0.54 -13.50 -2.67
CA GLU A 10 -1.74 -12.68 -2.85
C GLU A 10 -2.77 -13.04 -1.77
N ILE A 11 -3.32 -12.05 -1.07
CA ILE A 11 -4.28 -12.25 0.03
C ILE A 11 -5.64 -11.59 -0.23
N GLY A 12 -5.78 -10.84 -1.33
CA GLY A 12 -7.06 -10.26 -1.71
C GLY A 12 -7.00 -9.45 -2.99
N GLN A 13 -8.18 -9.21 -3.56
CA GLN A 13 -8.36 -8.39 -4.74
C GLN A 13 -9.59 -7.50 -4.55
N GLY A 14 -9.46 -6.24 -4.94
CA GLY A 14 -10.57 -5.28 -5.01
C GLY A 14 -10.59 -4.55 -6.33
N ALA A 15 -11.55 -3.62 -6.47
CA ALA A 15 -11.74 -2.84 -7.71
C ALA A 15 -10.46 -2.12 -8.16
N TYR A 16 -9.67 -1.61 -7.22
CA TYR A 16 -8.47 -0.81 -7.52
C TYR A 16 -7.16 -1.61 -7.58
N GLY A 17 -7.21 -2.94 -7.44
CA GLY A 17 -6.02 -3.78 -7.55
C GLY A 17 -5.92 -4.88 -6.49
N LYS A 18 -4.70 -5.37 -6.31
CA LYS A 18 -4.41 -6.58 -5.52
C LYS A 18 -3.72 -6.24 -4.20
N VAL A 19 -3.95 -7.06 -3.19
CA VAL A 19 -3.30 -6.98 -1.88
C VAL A 19 -2.45 -8.23 -1.69
N TYR A 20 -1.19 -8.02 -1.34
CA TYR A 20 -0.24 -9.08 -1.11
C TYR A 20 0.21 -9.09 0.34
N LYS A 21 0.33 -10.28 0.94
CA LYS A 21 1.14 -10.46 2.14
C LYS A 21 2.61 -10.40 1.73
N ALA A 22 3.38 -9.60 2.44
CA ALA A 22 4.81 -9.48 2.25
C ALA A 22 5.55 -9.53 3.59
N ARG A 23 6.86 -9.73 3.52
CA ARG A 23 7.78 -9.67 4.66
C ARG A 23 8.79 -8.56 4.44
N GLU A 24 9.03 -7.74 5.45
CA GLU A 24 10.14 -6.79 5.46
C GLU A 24 11.47 -7.56 5.32
N ARG A 25 12.29 -7.23 4.32
CA ARG A 25 13.60 -7.88 4.09
C ARG A 25 14.66 -7.38 5.07
N ARG A 26 14.44 -6.21 5.68
CA ARG A 26 15.35 -5.53 6.61
C ARG A 26 14.62 -5.22 7.92
N GLY A 27 15.37 -5.07 9.01
CA GLY A 27 14.79 -4.73 10.32
C GLY A 27 14.11 -5.92 11.00
N GLN A 28 12.89 -5.71 11.50
CA GLN A 28 12.17 -6.66 12.37
C GLN A 28 11.54 -7.85 11.61
N GLN A 29 11.68 -7.90 10.27
CA GLN A 29 11.14 -8.95 9.42
C GLN A 29 9.63 -9.20 9.61
N ARG A 30 8.86 -8.12 9.82
CA ARG A 30 7.44 -8.23 10.09
C ARG A 30 6.66 -8.61 8.82
N PHE A 31 5.53 -9.26 9.03
CA PHE A 31 4.54 -9.41 7.97
C PHE A 31 3.77 -8.11 7.78
N ILE A 32 3.63 -7.69 6.52
CA ILE A 32 2.91 -6.50 6.11
C ILE A 32 1.93 -6.83 4.98
N ALA A 33 0.99 -5.91 4.73
CA ALA A 33 0.13 -5.94 3.55
C ALA A 33 0.60 -4.89 2.53
N VAL A 34 0.80 -5.31 1.28
CA VAL A 34 1.16 -4.42 0.16
C VAL A 34 -0.02 -4.33 -0.78
N LYS A 35 -0.68 -3.16 -0.82
CA LYS A 35 -1.74 -2.88 -1.80
C LYS A 35 -1.12 -2.34 -3.08
N ARG A 36 -1.14 -3.14 -4.15
CA ARG A 36 -0.71 -2.73 -5.49
C ARG A 36 -1.90 -2.20 -6.25
N LEU A 37 -1.87 -0.89 -6.52
CA LEU A 37 -2.91 -0.22 -7.30
C LEU A 37 -2.71 -0.49 -8.79
N ASN A 38 -3.80 -0.81 -9.49
CA ASN A 38 -3.83 -0.88 -10.94
C ASN A 38 -4.29 0.48 -11.45
N ILE A 39 -3.35 1.40 -11.59
CA ILE A 39 -3.61 2.74 -12.14
C ILE A 39 -3.44 2.64 -13.65
N PRO A 40 -4.45 3.00 -14.46
CA PRO A 40 -4.29 3.11 -15.90
C PRO A 40 -3.13 4.06 -16.21
N GLU A 41 -2.19 3.62 -17.05
CA GLU A 41 -1.14 4.51 -17.54
C GLU A 41 -1.78 5.53 -18.48
N GLU A 42 -2.02 6.72 -17.97
CA GLU A 42 -2.33 7.89 -18.79
C GLU A 42 -1.03 8.69 -18.95
N PRO A 43 -0.43 8.73 -20.15
CA PRO A 43 0.91 9.29 -20.37
C PRO A 43 1.08 10.74 -19.90
N GLU A 44 -0.01 11.51 -19.87
CA GLU A 44 -0.01 12.94 -19.59
C GLU A 44 -0.48 13.30 -18.17
N SER A 45 -1.20 12.42 -17.46
CA SER A 45 -1.93 12.80 -16.23
C SER A 45 -1.23 12.43 -14.92
N GLY A 46 -0.08 11.74 -14.99
CA GLY A 46 0.74 11.44 -13.81
C GLY A 46 0.00 10.58 -12.77
N ILE A 47 0.23 10.82 -11.48
CA ILE A 47 -0.51 10.09 -10.42
C ILE A 47 -1.92 10.69 -10.27
N PRO A 48 -3.00 9.88 -10.34
CA PRO A 48 -4.36 10.39 -10.19
C PRO A 48 -4.57 11.12 -8.86
N GLN A 49 -5.31 12.22 -8.90
CA GLN A 49 -5.54 13.08 -7.73
C GLN A 49 -6.21 12.34 -6.56
N PHE A 50 -7.05 11.34 -6.83
CA PHE A 50 -7.67 10.56 -5.76
C PHE A 50 -6.62 9.73 -4.98
N VAL A 51 -5.62 9.16 -5.66
CA VAL A 51 -4.53 8.41 -5.02
C VAL A 51 -3.73 9.32 -4.10
N ILE A 52 -3.40 10.52 -4.57
CA ILE A 52 -2.68 11.51 -3.76
C ILE A 52 -3.48 11.88 -2.50
N ARG A 53 -4.77 12.17 -2.66
CA ARG A 53 -5.65 12.53 -1.53
C ARG A 53 -5.81 11.40 -0.53
N GLU A 54 -6.04 10.18 -1.00
CA GLU A 54 -6.20 9.00 -0.13
C GLU A 54 -4.92 8.70 0.65
N VAL A 55 -3.75 8.65 -0.02
CA VAL A 55 -2.48 8.41 0.66
C VAL A 55 -2.17 9.52 1.67
N ALA A 56 -2.42 10.79 1.31
CA ALA A 56 -2.22 11.91 2.23
C ALA A 56 -3.12 11.81 3.48
N LEU A 57 -4.39 11.41 3.31
CA LEU A 57 -5.32 11.22 4.41
C LEU A 57 -4.91 10.04 5.31
N LEU A 58 -4.54 8.90 4.73
CA LEU A 58 -4.09 7.73 5.48
C LEU A 58 -2.86 8.05 6.36
N ARG A 59 -1.89 8.79 5.80
CA ARG A 59 -0.72 9.26 6.56
C ARG A 59 -1.10 10.23 7.68
N LYS A 60 -2.09 11.10 7.49
CA LYS A 60 -2.60 11.97 8.56
C LYS A 60 -3.29 11.16 9.66
N ILE A 61 -4.10 10.17 9.29
CA ILE A 61 -4.82 9.30 10.24
C ILE A 61 -3.84 8.50 11.11
N GLU A 62 -2.71 8.06 10.56
CA GLU A 62 -1.67 7.32 11.29
C GLU A 62 -1.21 8.03 12.58
N HIS A 63 -1.16 9.37 12.57
CA HIS A 63 -0.73 10.18 13.73
C HIS A 63 -1.64 10.02 14.95
N PHE A 64 -2.91 9.64 14.76
CA PHE A 64 -3.85 9.45 15.86
C PHE A 64 -3.65 8.11 16.58
N ASN A 65 -2.91 7.16 15.98
CA ASN A 65 -2.59 5.85 16.57
C ASN A 65 -3.82 5.12 17.17
N HIS A 66 -4.96 5.19 16.48
CA HIS A 66 -6.22 4.63 16.99
C HIS A 66 -6.14 3.09 17.06
N PRO A 67 -6.49 2.45 18.19
CA PRO A 67 -6.26 1.01 18.40
C PRO A 67 -7.05 0.10 17.46
N ASN A 68 -8.15 0.60 16.86
CA ASN A 68 -9.00 -0.15 15.93
C ASN A 68 -8.78 0.22 14.46
N ILE A 69 -7.73 0.98 14.13
CA ILE A 69 -7.39 1.32 12.74
C ILE A 69 -6.02 0.71 12.42
N VAL A 70 -5.95 0.05 11.26
CA VAL A 70 -4.71 -0.57 10.76
C VAL A 70 -3.69 0.52 10.40
N LYS A 71 -2.41 0.25 10.69
CA LYS A 71 -1.27 1.08 10.29
C LYS A 71 -0.67 0.60 8.99
#